data_AF-A0A2E9SQP4-F1
#
_entry.id   AF-A0A2E9SQP4-F1
#
_cell.length_a   1.000
_cell.length_b   1.000
_cell.length_c   1.000
_cell.angle_alpha   90.00
_cell.angle_beta   90.00
_cell.angle_gamma   90.00
#
_symmetry.space_group_name_H-M   'P 1'
#
loop_
_entity.id
_entity.type
_entity.pdbx_description
1 polymer ?
#
loop_
_entity_poly.entity_id
_entity_poly.type
_entity_poly.pdbx_seq_one_letter_code
_entity_poly.pdbx_strand_id
1 'polypeptide(L)' 'AIGDLYLLGTSLIGEFKAHKSGHGLNNASLRQLIKETDAWEWVTFEDPADAPITYAAAAAASA' A
#
# COMPACT_ATOMS: atom_id res chain seq x y z
N ALA A 1 -4.97 2.78 -10.50
CA ALA A 1 -3.72 2.80 -9.71
C ALA A 1 -3.99 2.48 -8.25
N ILE A 2 -4.48 3.39 -7.39
CA ILE A 2 -4.60 3.12 -5.93
C ILE A 2 -5.37 1.83 -5.62
N GLY A 3 -6.54 1.62 -6.23
CA GLY A 3 -7.29 0.37 -6.08
C GLY A 3 -6.54 -0.88 -6.58
N ASP A 4 -5.73 -0.74 -7.64
CA ASP A 4 -4.87 -1.84 -8.12
C ASP A 4 -3.75 -2.13 -7.11
N LEU A 5 -3.12 -1.09 -6.53
CA LEU A 5 -2.05 -1.24 -5.54
C LEU A 5 -2.53 -1.92 -4.27
N TYR A 6 -3.77 -1.64 -3.86
CA TYR A 6 -4.37 -2.28 -2.69
C TYR A 6 -4.62 -3.80 -2.88
N LEU A 7 -4.46 -4.32 -4.10
CA LEU A 7 -4.44 -5.77 -4.35
C LEU A 7 -3.22 -6.46 -3.72
N LEU A 8 -2.24 -5.72 -3.21
CA LEU A 8 -1.19 -6.25 -2.32
C LEU A 8 -1.77 -6.84 -1.02
N GLY A 9 -3.00 -6.45 -0.63
CA GLY A 9 -3.67 -6.90 0.59
C GLY A 9 -3.30 -6.11 1.83
N THR A 10 -2.36 -5.17 1.72
CA THR A 10 -1.90 -4.29 2.80
C THR A 10 -1.70 -2.86 2.28
N SER A 11 -1.65 -1.90 3.20
CA SER A 11 -1.26 -0.54 2.84
C SER A 11 0.23 -0.48 2.49
N LEU A 12 0.57 0.37 1.52
CA LEU A 12 1.94 0.57 1.07
C LEU A 12 2.51 1.85 1.70
N ILE A 13 3.69 1.73 2.31
CA ILE A 13 4.54 2.88 2.63
C ILE A 13 5.58 2.97 1.52
N GLY A 14 5.46 3.98 0.66
CA GLY A 14 6.36 4.15 -0.48
C GLY A 14 5.79 5.12 -1.52
N GLU A 15 6.46 5.18 -2.67
CA GLU A 15 6.07 6.05 -3.79
C GLU A 15 5.70 5.21 -5.02
N PHE A 16 4.54 5.50 -5.63
CA PHE A 16 4.14 4.91 -6.90
C PHE A 16 4.09 5.96 -8.00
N LYS A 17 4.99 5.84 -8.98
CA LYS A 17 5.03 6.69 -10.18
C LYS A 17 4.68 5.86 -11.41
N ALA A 18 3.74 6.35 -12.21
CA ALA A 18 3.31 5.65 -13.43
C ALA A 18 3.06 6.65 -14.56
N HIS A 19 3.54 6.33 -15.76
CA HIS A 19 3.33 7.13 -16.96
C HIS A 19 2.46 6.37 -17.96
N LYS A 20 1.24 6.85 -18.21
CA LYS A 20 0.25 6.22 -19.10
C LYS A 20 -0.02 4.74 -18.79
N SER A 21 0.12 4.35 -17.52
CA SER A 21 -0.11 2.98 -17.06
C SER A 21 -1.61 2.69 -16.93
N GLY A 22 -2.02 1.46 -17.29
CA GLY A 22 -3.34 0.90 -17.04
C GLY A 22 -3.29 -0.28 -16.06
N HIS A 23 -4.42 -0.95 -15.84
CA HIS A 23 -4.54 -2.07 -14.89
C HIS A 23 -3.50 -3.18 -15.12
N GLY A 24 -3.25 -3.54 -16.39
CA GLY A 24 -2.28 -4.59 -16.72
C GLY A 24 -0.86 -4.26 -16.27
N LEU A 25 -0.39 -3.03 -16.55
CA LEU A 25 0.94 -2.59 -16.13
C LEU A 25 1.03 -2.41 -14.61
N ASN A 26 -0.02 -1.89 -13.96
CA ASN A 26 -0.05 -1.80 -12.49
C ASN A 26 0.07 -3.19 -11.84
N ASN A 27 -0.68 -4.18 -12.33
CA ASN A 27 -0.61 -5.54 -11.81
C ASN A 27 0.76 -6.20 -12.04
N ALA A 28 1.37 -5.97 -13.20
CA ALA A 28 2.72 -6.46 -13.49
C ALA A 28 3.76 -5.89 -12.52
N SER A 29 3.70 -4.58 -12.25
CA SER A 29 4.58 -3.93 -11.27
C SER A 29 4.42 -4.52 -9.87
N LEU A 30 3.19 -4.76 -9.42
CA LEU A 30 2.94 -5.37 -8.09
C LEU A 30 3.44 -6.81 -8.01
N ARG A 31 3.24 -7.61 -9.06
CA ARG A 31 3.77 -8.97 -9.12
C ARG A 31 5.29 -8.99 -9.08
N GLN A 32 5.95 -8.00 -9.68
CA GLN A 32 7.40 -7.88 -9.60
C GLN A 32 7.85 -7.52 -8.18
N LEU A 33 7.20 -6.53 -7.55
CA LEU A 33 7.48 -6.15 -6.17
C LEU A 33 7.37 -7.35 -5.21
N ILE A 34 6.29 -8.14 -5.30
CA ILE A 34 6.11 -9.32 -4.45
C ILE A 34 7.23 -10.35 -4.65
N LYS A 35 7.73 -10.52 -5.88
CA LYS A 35 8.79 -11.49 -6.21
C LYS A 35 10.16 -11.06 -5.69
N GLU A 36 10.46 -9.76 -5.73
CA GLU A 36 11.71 -9.18 -5.24
C GLU A 36 11.61 -8.95 -3.74
N THR A 37 11.78 -10.01 -2.95
CA THR A 37 11.60 -9.99 -1.48
C THR A 37 12.65 -9.15 -0.74
N ASP A 38 13.72 -8.72 -1.41
CA ASP A 38 14.72 -7.78 -0.91
C ASP A 38 14.35 -6.32 -1.19
N ALA A 39 13.35 -6.05 -2.05
CA ALA A 39 12.89 -4.72 -2.40
C ALA A 39 11.85 -4.15 -1.42
N TRP A 40 11.41 -4.93 -0.43
CA TRP A 40 10.40 -4.51 0.54
C TRP A 40 10.54 -5.25 1.87
N GLU A 41 9.93 -4.70 2.92
CA GLU A 41 9.86 -5.31 4.24
C GLU A 41 8.47 -5.15 4.85
N TRP A 42 8.14 -6.05 5.79
CA TRP A 42 6.94 -5.91 6.61
C TRP A 42 7.24 -5.01 7.80
N VAL A 43 6.40 -3.99 8.01
CA VAL A 43 6.47 -3.12 9.18
C VAL A 43 5.13 -3.05 9.90
N THR A 44 5.19 -2.98 11.22
CA THR A 44 4.06 -2.74 12.10
C THR A 44 4.45 -1.65 13.09
N PHE A 45 3.55 -0.71 13.34
CA PHE A 45 3.75 0.37 14.32
C PHE A 45 2.80 0.13 15.48
N GLU A 46 3.35 -0.05 16.69
CA GLU A 46 2.56 -0.22 17.91
C GLU A 46 1.99 1.12 18.38
N ASP A 47 2.81 2.18 18.32
CA ASP A 47 2.37 3.55 18.54
C ASP A 47 2.00 4.21 17.20
N PRO A 48 0.76 4.70 17.03
CA PRO A 48 0.35 5.47 15.86
C PRO A 48 1.22 6.70 15.58
N ALA A 49 1.89 7.27 16.60
CA ALA A 49 2.78 8.41 16.46
C ALA A 49 4.07 8.08 15.69
N ASP A 50 4.50 6.82 15.68
CA ASP A 50 5.69 6.37 14.96
C ASP A 50 5.41 6.07 13.47
N ALA A 51 4.14 5.94 13.10
CA ALA A 51 3.74 5.60 11.74
C ALA A 51 3.84 6.83 10.81
N PRO A 52 4.44 6.70 9.61
CA PRO A 52 4.51 7.80 8.64
C PRO A 52 3.17 8.09 7.93
N ILE A 53 2.18 7.22 8.14
CA ILE A 53 0.83 7.34 7.57
C ILE A 53 -0.16 7.38 8.71
N THR A 54 -0.99 8.43 8.75
CA THR A 54 -2.09 8.55 9.70
C THR A 54 -3.42 8.26 9.01
N TYR A 55 -4.28 7.48 9.67
CA TYR A 55 -5.64 7.22 9.22
C TYR A 55 -6.64 8.08 9.98
N ALA A 56 -7.75 8.44 9.33
CA ALA A 56 -8.86 9.06 10.03
C ALA A 56 -9.41 8.08 11.08
N ALA A 57 -9.81 8.60 12.25
CA ALA A 57 -10.50 7.80 13.24
C ALA A 57 -11.73 7.15 12.59
N ALA A 58 -11.95 5.87 12.89
CA ALA A 58 -13.17 5.20 12.47
C ALA A 58 -14.35 6.02 13.00
N ALA A 59 -15.29 6.37 12.12
CA ALA A 59 -16.54 6.97 12.56
C ALA A 59 -17.15 6.01 13.58
N ALA A 60 -17.43 6.51 14.79
CA ALA A 60 -18.11 5.72 15.79
C ALA A 60 -19.41 5.22 15.15
N ALA A 61 -19.48 3.91 14.88
CA ALA A 61 -20.73 3.31 14.46
C ALA A 61 -21.69 3.49 15.63
N SER A 62 -22.68 4.38 15.46
CA SER A 62 -23.80 4.44 16.39
C SER A 62 -24.49 3.08 16.36
N ALA A 63 -24.45 2.38 17.50
CA ALA A 63 -25.19 1.14 17.72
C ALA A 63 -26.70 1.37 17.64
#